data_AF-A0A359GYK0-F1
#
_entry.id   AF-A0A359GYK0-F1
#
_cell.length_a   1.000
_cell.length_b   1.000
_cell.length_c   1.000
_cell.angle_alpha   90.00
_cell.angle_beta   90.00
_cell.angle_gamma   90.00
#
_symmetry.space_group_name_H-M   'P 1'
#
loop_
_entity.id
_entity.type
_entity.pdbx_description
1 polymer ?
#
loop_
_entity_poly.entity_id
_entity_poly.type
_entity_poly.pdbx_seq_one_letter_code
_entity_poly.pdbx_strand_id
1 'polypeptide(L)'
;MKITLLVNKDIASCIALNRLVPALVEHQLTIGLSAFVGNVENLHPGLQTLKFFEQDLFNELLFPLIDGCHPAPSVELKTFEALGHLAGTKIQEFNAINTGTDLEKFKESSPDLVISIRYGVILKDVVIEIPKYGVL
;
A
#
# COMPACT_ATOMS: atom_id res chain seq x y z
N MET A 1 -8.28 -15.43 -7.44
CA MET A 1 -6.89 -15.26 -7.93
C MET A 1 -6.07 -14.54 -6.87
N LYS A 2 -4.74 -14.54 -6.98
CA LYS A 2 -3.84 -13.78 -6.11
C LYS A 2 -3.65 -12.37 -6.67
N ILE A 3 -4.13 -11.36 -5.98
CA ILE A 3 -4.01 -9.96 -6.42
C ILE A 3 -3.12 -9.22 -5.43
N THR A 4 -2.05 -8.61 -5.94
CA THR A 4 -1.22 -7.71 -5.14
C THR A 4 -1.60 -6.27 -5.43
N LEU A 5 -2.03 -5.54 -4.40
CA LEU A 5 -2.30 -4.11 -4.44
C LEU A 5 -1.01 -3.39 -3.98
N LEU A 6 -0.34 -2.70 -4.90
CA LEU A 6 0.81 -1.86 -4.61
C LEU A 6 0.34 -0.42 -4.56
N VAL A 7 0.44 0.23 -3.39
CA VAL A 7 -0.05 1.60 -3.23
C VAL A 7 0.94 2.47 -2.46
N ASN A 8 0.82 3.80 -2.58
CA ASN A 8 1.63 4.68 -1.74
C ASN A 8 1.05 4.77 -0.32
N LYS A 9 1.89 5.09 0.67
CA LYS A 9 1.46 5.31 2.05
C LYS A 9 0.84 6.70 2.25
N ASP A 10 -0.03 7.12 1.32
CA ASP A 10 -0.77 8.39 1.37
C ASP A 10 -2.28 8.18 1.54
N ILE A 11 -2.97 9.25 1.94
CA ILE A 11 -4.41 9.21 2.23
C ILE A 11 -5.25 8.88 0.99
N ALA A 12 -4.84 9.34 -0.19
CA ALA A 12 -5.55 9.05 -1.44
C ALA A 12 -5.52 7.55 -1.76
N SER A 13 -4.36 6.92 -1.57
CA SER A 13 -4.16 5.48 -1.71
C SER A 13 -4.94 4.69 -0.66
N CYS A 14 -5.01 5.18 0.58
CA CYS A 14 -5.84 4.59 1.63
C CYS A 14 -7.33 4.60 1.25
N ILE A 15 -7.82 5.72 0.69
CA ILE A 15 -9.20 5.83 0.19
C ILE A 15 -9.43 4.85 -0.97
N ALA A 16 -8.49 4.70 -1.89
CA ALA A 16 -8.59 3.74 -2.99
C ALA A 16 -8.70 2.29 -2.46
N LEU A 17 -7.86 1.91 -1.49
CA LEU A 17 -7.94 0.59 -0.85
C LEU A 17 -9.27 0.35 -0.14
N ASN A 18 -9.84 1.37 0.51
CA ASN A 18 -11.16 1.27 1.14
C ASN A 18 -12.29 0.93 0.16
N ARG A 19 -12.11 1.20 -1.14
CA ARG A 19 -13.04 0.79 -2.19
C ARG A 19 -12.68 -0.57 -2.80
N LEU A 20 -11.39 -0.83 -3.01
CA LEU A 20 -10.92 -2.03 -3.69
C LEU A 20 -10.93 -3.28 -2.81
N VAL A 21 -10.49 -3.19 -1.55
CA VAL A 21 -10.41 -4.37 -0.66
C VAL A 21 -11.78 -5.03 -0.49
N PRO A 22 -12.87 -4.31 -0.18
CA PRO A 22 -14.20 -4.94 -0.09
C PRO A 22 -14.68 -5.54 -1.42
N ALA A 23 -14.38 -4.87 -2.55
CA ALA A 23 -14.79 -5.33 -3.87
C ALA A 23 -14.02 -6.57 -4.36
N LEU A 24 -12.83 -6.82 -3.82
CA LEU A 24 -11.94 -7.92 -4.21
C LEU A 24 -11.80 -8.99 -3.12
N VAL A 25 -12.70 -9.02 -2.13
CA VAL A 25 -12.61 -9.94 -0.97
C VAL A 25 -12.67 -11.43 -1.35
N GLU A 26 -13.28 -11.75 -2.49
CA GLU A 26 -13.33 -13.11 -3.07
C GLU A 26 -12.00 -13.55 -3.72
N HIS A 27 -10.96 -12.72 -3.62
CA HIS A 27 -9.61 -12.98 -4.10
C HIS A 27 -8.62 -13.02 -2.94
N GLN A 28 -7.48 -13.68 -3.16
CA GLN A 28 -6.40 -13.68 -2.18
C GLN A 28 -5.61 -12.39 -2.36
N LEU A 29 -5.68 -11.49 -1.39
CA LEU A 29 -5.07 -10.17 -1.48
C LEU A 29 -3.72 -10.11 -0.77
N THR A 30 -2.77 -9.41 -1.39
CA THR A 30 -1.54 -8.92 -0.75
C THR A 30 -1.55 -7.40 -0.87
N ILE A 31 -1.23 -6.68 0.21
CA ILE A 31 -1.16 -5.22 0.19
C ILE A 31 0.28 -4.79 0.49
N GLY A 32 0.88 -4.10 -0.47
CA GLY A 32 2.23 -3.57 -0.42
C GLY A 32 2.24 -2.05 -0.49
N LEU A 33 2.97 -1.40 0.42
CA LEU A 33 3.07 0.05 0.50
C LEU A 33 4.45 0.53 0.06
N SER A 34 4.53 1.67 -0.63
CA SER A 34 5.74 2.48 -0.72
C SER A 34 5.69 3.60 0.30
N ALA A 35 6.82 3.89 0.95
CA ALA A 35 6.92 4.97 1.92
C ALA A 35 6.97 6.35 1.25
N PHE A 36 7.53 6.45 0.04
CA PHE A 36 7.74 7.73 -0.64
C PHE A 36 7.56 7.61 -2.14
N VAL A 37 7.26 8.75 -2.78
CA VAL A 37 7.25 8.91 -4.24
C VAL A 37 8.38 9.86 -4.62
N GLY A 38 9.31 9.42 -5.46
CA GLY A 38 10.41 10.25 -5.96
C GLY A 38 11.51 10.54 -4.93
N ASN A 39 12.22 11.66 -5.12
CA ASN A 39 13.34 12.04 -4.26
C ASN A 39 12.85 12.79 -3.01
N VAL A 40 13.31 12.36 -1.84
CA VAL A 40 12.98 12.93 -0.53
C VAL A 40 14.00 13.98 -0.06
N GLU A 41 15.13 14.12 -0.75
CA GLU A 41 16.16 15.11 -0.42
C GLU A 41 15.78 16.51 -0.95
N ASN A 42 16.00 17.54 -0.13
CA ASN A 42 15.80 18.96 -0.48
C ASN A 42 14.40 19.29 -1.04
N LEU A 43 13.37 18.67 -0.47
CA LEU A 43 11.98 18.93 -0.85
C LEU A 43 11.62 20.41 -0.70
N HIS A 44 11.01 20.98 -1.75
CA HIS A 44 10.42 22.32 -1.69
C HIS A 44 9.42 22.41 -0.51
N PRO A 45 9.32 23.54 0.22
CA PRO A 45 8.44 23.66 1.38
C PRO A 45 6.97 23.28 1.11
N GLY A 46 6.48 23.56 -0.10
CA GLY A 46 5.15 23.12 -0.53
C GLY A 46 4.99 21.60 -0.59
N LEU A 47 6.02 20.85 -1.01
CA LEU A 47 6.01 19.39 -1.02
C LEU A 47 6.14 18.80 0.38
N GLN A 48 6.88 19.46 1.28
CA GLN A 48 6.92 19.08 2.70
C GLN A 48 5.55 19.23 3.35
N THR A 49 4.86 20.34 3.06
CA THR A 49 3.49 20.60 3.53
C THR A 49 2.52 19.55 2.98
N LEU A 50 2.63 19.22 1.68
CA LEU A 50 1.81 18.19 1.07
C LEU A 50 2.05 16.81 1.68
N LYS A 51 3.32 16.42 1.89
CA LYS A 51 3.69 15.17 2.56
C LYS A 51 3.08 15.11 3.97
N PHE A 52 3.13 16.20 4.71
CA PHE A 52 2.53 16.23 6.05
C PHE A 52 1.03 15.93 6.00
N PHE A 53 0.27 16.62 5.14
CA PHE A 53 -1.19 16.44 5.08
C PHE A 53 -1.61 15.12 4.44
N GLU A 54 -0.87 14.61 3.46
CA GLU A 54 -1.24 13.37 2.77
C GLU A 54 -0.71 12.11 3.48
N GLN A 55 0.37 12.20 4.24
CA GLN A 55 1.06 11.05 4.82
C GLN A 55 1.25 11.20 6.32
N ASP A 56 2.07 12.14 6.78
CA ASP A 56 2.56 12.16 8.16
C ASP A 56 1.43 12.31 9.19
N LEU A 57 0.48 13.22 8.92
CA LEU A 57 -0.70 13.42 9.76
C LEU A 57 -1.48 12.11 9.98
N PHE A 58 -1.61 11.29 8.95
CA PHE A 58 -2.36 10.05 9.04
C PHE A 58 -1.52 8.90 9.61
N ASN A 59 -0.33 8.67 9.05
CA ASN A 59 0.50 7.53 9.38
C ASN A 59 1.15 7.63 10.77
N GLU A 60 1.50 8.84 11.21
CA GLU A 60 2.24 9.03 12.47
C GLU A 60 1.34 9.45 13.63
N LEU A 61 0.21 10.11 13.35
CA LEU A 61 -0.69 10.64 14.39
C LEU A 61 -2.05 9.93 14.40
N LEU A 62 -2.83 10.01 13.32
CA LEU A 62 -4.23 9.57 13.36
C LEU A 62 -4.41 8.05 13.34
N PHE A 63 -3.78 7.33 12.42
CA PHE A 63 -3.94 5.88 12.29
C PHE A 63 -3.48 5.13 13.54
N PRO A 64 -2.32 5.42 14.16
CA PRO A 64 -1.94 4.77 15.41
C PRO A 64 -2.96 4.96 16.55
N LEU A 65 -3.58 6.15 16.65
CA LEU A 65 -4.61 6.43 17.65
C LEU A 65 -5.92 5.67 17.35
N ILE A 66 -6.32 5.59 16.09
CA ILE A 66 -7.53 4.87 15.65
C ILE A 66 -7.35 3.37 15.85
N ASP A 67 -6.21 2.81 15.42
CA ASP A 67 -5.91 1.39 15.51
C ASP A 67 -5.73 0.92 16.98
N GLY A 68 -5.36 1.84 17.87
CA GLY A 68 -5.29 1.61 19.32
C GLY A 68 -6.62 1.69 20.07
N CYS A 69 -7.73 2.09 19.43
CA CYS A 69 -9.02 2.22 20.09
C CYS A 69 -9.72 0.86 20.28
N HIS A 70 -10.22 0.62 21.49
CA HIS A 70 -10.96 -0.59 21.86
C HIS A 70 -12.27 -0.25 22.59
N PRO A 71 -13.45 -0.65 22.06
CA PRO A 71 -13.63 -1.42 20.81
C PRO A 71 -13.24 -0.61 19.57
N ALA A 72 -12.89 -1.31 18.49
CA ALA A 72 -12.57 -0.66 17.23
C ALA A 72 -13.77 0.19 16.76
N PRO A 73 -13.55 1.44 16.32
CA PRO A 73 -14.65 2.32 15.93
C PRO A 73 -15.37 1.78 14.69
N SER A 74 -16.70 1.83 14.70
CA SER A 74 -17.53 1.46 13.54
C SER A 74 -17.56 2.60 12.54
N VAL A 75 -16.58 2.62 11.63
CA VAL A 75 -16.41 3.68 10.62
C VAL A 75 -16.49 3.12 9.19
N GLU A 76 -16.97 3.95 8.26
CA GLU A 76 -17.04 3.62 6.83
C GLU A 76 -15.64 3.36 6.27
N LEU A 77 -14.71 4.29 6.53
CA LEU A 77 -13.32 4.23 6.06
C LEU A 77 -12.38 3.71 7.14
N LYS A 78 -11.44 2.86 6.73
CA LYS A 78 -10.51 2.09 7.56
C LYS A 78 -9.08 2.52 7.31
N THR A 79 -8.22 2.36 8.33
CA THR A 79 -6.77 2.53 8.25
C THR A 79 -6.14 1.44 7.38
N PHE A 80 -4.85 1.59 7.03
CA PHE A 80 -4.13 0.52 6.32
C PHE A 80 -4.14 -0.80 7.11
N GLU A 81 -3.93 -0.77 8.43
CA GLU A 81 -3.89 -1.99 9.22
C GLU A 81 -5.26 -2.69 9.27
N ALA A 82 -6.33 -1.92 9.49
CA ALA A 82 -7.69 -2.45 9.45
C ALA A 82 -8.07 -3.01 8.06
N LEU A 83 -7.56 -2.43 6.97
CA LEU A 83 -7.72 -2.97 5.62
C LEU A 83 -6.91 -4.25 5.40
N GLY A 84 -5.70 -4.34 5.95
CA GLY A 84 -4.91 -5.57 5.96
C GLY A 84 -5.68 -6.71 6.63
N HIS A 85 -6.25 -6.45 7.82
CA HIS A 85 -7.09 -7.41 8.51
C HIS A 85 -8.31 -7.85 7.68
N LEU A 86 -9.02 -6.91 7.04
CA LEU A 86 -10.15 -7.22 6.16
C LEU A 86 -9.72 -8.06 4.95
N ALA A 87 -8.55 -7.79 4.40
CA ALA A 87 -7.96 -8.53 3.28
C ALA A 87 -7.34 -9.88 3.69
N GLY A 88 -7.28 -10.20 5.00
CA GLY A 88 -6.63 -11.40 5.51
C GLY A 88 -5.12 -11.41 5.32
N THR A 89 -4.48 -10.24 5.24
CA THR A 89 -3.05 -10.10 4.97
C THR A 89 -2.40 -9.04 5.86
N LYS A 90 -1.11 -9.20 6.15
CA LYS A 90 -0.35 -8.15 6.85
C LYS A 90 0.10 -7.11 5.84
N ILE A 91 0.02 -5.83 6.21
CA ILE A 91 0.60 -4.75 5.43
C ILE A 91 2.13 -4.93 5.34
N GLN A 92 2.66 -4.84 4.13
CA GLN A 92 4.09 -4.93 3.86
C GLN A 92 4.60 -3.63 3.27
N GLU A 93 5.84 -3.26 3.59
CA GLU A 93 6.52 -2.17 2.88
C GLU A 93 7.42 -2.76 1.81
N PHE A 94 7.25 -2.27 0.58
CA PHE A 94 8.12 -2.58 -0.55
C PHE A 94 8.71 -1.25 -1.04
N ASN A 95 9.88 -0.89 -0.54
CA ASN A 95 10.60 0.31 -0.98
C ASN A 95 11.68 -0.02 -2.01
N ALA A 96 12.11 -1.29 -2.07
CA ALA A 96 13.11 -1.81 -3.00
C ALA A 96 12.58 -3.02 -3.78
N ILE A 97 11.31 -3.01 -4.21
CA ILE A 97 10.63 -4.17 -4.83
C ILE A 97 11.36 -4.81 -6.01
N ASN A 98 12.20 -4.06 -6.70
CA ASN A 98 12.96 -4.56 -7.86
C ASN A 98 14.20 -5.38 -7.48
N THR A 99 14.61 -5.41 -6.20
CA THR A 99 15.84 -6.08 -5.77
C THR A 99 15.75 -6.61 -4.33
N GLY A 100 16.73 -7.45 -3.95
CA GLY A 100 16.94 -7.86 -2.57
C GLY A 100 15.73 -8.54 -1.93
N THR A 101 15.55 -8.31 -0.63
CA THR A 101 14.54 -8.97 0.21
C THR A 101 13.10 -8.64 -0.21
N ASP A 102 12.86 -7.42 -0.68
CA ASP A 102 11.52 -6.99 -1.11
C ASP A 102 11.08 -7.74 -2.36
N LEU A 103 12.00 -7.95 -3.32
CA LEU A 103 11.75 -8.76 -4.51
C LEU A 103 11.44 -10.22 -4.15
N GLU A 104 12.19 -10.81 -3.22
CA GLU A 104 11.97 -12.21 -2.83
C GLU A 104 10.61 -12.40 -2.14
N LYS A 105 10.24 -11.52 -1.21
CA LYS A 105 8.90 -11.49 -0.60
C LYS A 105 7.80 -11.32 -1.66
N PHE A 106 8.01 -10.45 -2.63
CA PHE A 106 7.05 -10.23 -3.71
C PHE A 106 6.89 -11.48 -4.58
N LYS A 107 7.99 -12.17 -4.94
CA LYS A 107 7.95 -13.47 -5.65
C LYS A 107 7.22 -14.55 -4.84
N GLU A 108 7.47 -14.64 -3.55
CA GLU A 108 6.81 -15.58 -2.64
C GLU A 108 5.28 -15.37 -2.60
N SER A 109 4.82 -14.11 -2.75
CA SER A 109 3.38 -13.83 -2.86
C SER A 109 2.75 -14.41 -4.13
N SER A 110 3.56 -14.66 -5.17
CA SER A 110 3.17 -15.27 -6.46
C SER A 110 1.87 -14.67 -7.02
N PRO A 111 1.82 -13.35 -7.27
CA PRO A 111 0.61 -12.70 -7.74
C PRO A 111 0.20 -13.22 -9.11
N ASP A 112 -1.10 -13.36 -9.34
CA ASP A 112 -1.66 -13.52 -10.69
C ASP A 112 -1.80 -12.16 -11.38
N LEU A 113 -2.11 -11.10 -10.62
CA LEU A 113 -2.32 -9.73 -11.08
C LEU A 113 -1.74 -8.75 -10.06
N VAL A 114 -1.12 -7.66 -10.54
CA VAL A 114 -0.75 -6.51 -9.72
C VAL A 114 -1.60 -5.32 -10.10
N ILE A 115 -2.10 -4.60 -9.12
CA ILE A 115 -2.76 -3.30 -9.31
C ILE A 115 -1.91 -2.25 -8.59
N SER A 116 -1.30 -1.36 -9.35
CA SER A 116 -0.40 -0.31 -8.88
C SER A 116 -1.14 1.04 -8.83
N ILE A 117 -1.31 1.59 -7.65
CA ILE A 117 -2.09 2.82 -7.44
C ILE A 117 -1.22 3.84 -6.73
N ARG A 118 -0.76 4.84 -7.50
CA ARG A 118 0.15 5.89 -7.01
C ARG A 118 1.45 5.36 -6.39
N TYR A 119 1.76 4.08 -6.57
CA TYR A 119 2.91 3.43 -5.96
C TYR A 119 4.20 4.17 -6.34
N GLY A 120 5.03 4.45 -5.35
CA GLY A 120 6.14 5.40 -5.49
C GLY A 120 7.38 4.85 -6.16
N VAL A 121 7.40 3.55 -6.48
CA VAL A 121 8.54 2.87 -7.09
C VAL A 121 8.19 2.42 -8.51
N ILE A 122 9.05 2.77 -9.47
CA ILE A 122 8.93 2.29 -10.85
C ILE A 122 9.26 0.80 -10.88
N LEU A 123 8.28 -0.03 -11.24
CA LEU A 123 8.47 -1.46 -11.43
C LEU A 123 9.38 -1.72 -12.64
N LYS A 124 10.30 -2.69 -12.49
CA LYS A 124 11.20 -3.15 -13.55
C LYS A 124 10.75 -4.52 -14.06
N ASP A 125 11.34 -4.96 -15.17
CA ASP A 125 10.99 -6.24 -15.84
C ASP A 125 10.98 -7.42 -14.86
N VAL A 126 11.95 -7.49 -13.95
CA VAL A 126 12.03 -8.54 -12.91
C VAL A 126 10.80 -8.65 -12.01
N VAL A 127 10.03 -7.56 -11.86
CA VAL A 127 8.76 -7.52 -11.11
C VAL A 127 7.57 -7.68 -12.05
N ILE A 128 7.60 -7.01 -13.20
CA ILE A 128 6.50 -7.00 -14.19
C ILE A 128 6.26 -8.38 -14.79
N GLU A 129 7.29 -9.19 -14.96
CA GLU A 129 7.22 -10.54 -15.54
C GLU A 129 6.63 -11.60 -14.57
N ILE A 130 6.54 -11.29 -13.27
CA ILE A 130 6.05 -12.23 -12.25
C ILE A 130 4.53 -12.47 -12.37
N PRO A 131 3.65 -11.43 -12.36
CA PRO A 131 2.22 -11.64 -12.42
C PRO A 131 1.75 -12.16 -13.78
N LYS A 132 1.06 -13.31 -13.75
CA LYS A 132 0.54 -14.00 -14.95
C LYS A 132 -0.28 -13.10 -15.88
N TYR A 133 -1.09 -12.21 -15.31
CA TYR A 133 -1.98 -11.28 -16.01
C TYR A 133 -1.41 -9.86 -16.12
N GLY A 134 -0.17 -9.65 -15.65
CA GLY A 134 0.53 -8.38 -15.72
C GLY A 134 0.24 -7.41 -14.58
N VAL A 135 0.51 -6.14 -14.85
CA VAL A 135 0.38 -5.01 -13.93
C VAL A 135 -0.60 -4.00 -14.52
N LEU A 136 -1.54 -3.52 -13.70
CA LEU A 136 -2.45 -2.40 -14.00
C LEU A 136 -2.01 -1.14 -13.25
#